data_AF-A0A4U1EJS9-F1
#
_entry.id   AF-A0A4U1EJS9-F1
#
_cell.length_a   1.000
_cell.length_b   1.000
_cell.length_c   1.000
_cell.angle_alpha   90.00
_cell.angle_beta   90.00
_cell.angle_gamma   90.00
#
_symmetry.space_group_name_H-M   'P 1'
#
loop_
_entity.id
_entity.type
_entity.pdbx_description
1 polymer ?
#
loop_
_entity_poly.entity_id
_entity_poly.type
_entity_poly.pdbx_seq_one_letter_code
_entity_poly.pdbx_strand_id
1 'polypeptide(L)'
;MTRPIPNWARGTQPSQAIIRQYYHPRNLLQLFGTILPLDLEDIFKKSKPRYHKCTSSAVWNSPPLQGTRVPGSLAYSLKKR
;
A
#
# COMPACT_ATOMS: atom_id res chain seq x y z
N MET A 1 -6.22 -6.92 -23.79
CA MET A 1 -7.20 -7.98 -23.44
C MET A 1 -7.35 -8.05 -21.93
N THR A 2 -8.57 -7.92 -21.42
CA THR A 2 -8.89 -8.06 -19.99
C THR A 2 -9.17 -9.52 -19.65
N ARG A 3 -8.69 -9.98 -18.50
CA ARG A 3 -8.97 -11.34 -18.02
C ARG A 3 -10.42 -11.42 -17.48
N PRO A 4 -11.13 -12.55 -17.67
CA PRO A 4 -12.46 -12.72 -17.09
C PRO A 4 -12.39 -12.78 -15.56
N ILE A 5 -13.49 -12.38 -14.90
CA ILE A 5 -13.56 -12.34 -13.44
C ILE A 5 -13.59 -13.78 -12.89
N PRO A 6 -12.60 -14.18 -12.09
CA PRO A 6 -12.54 -15.53 -11.51
C PRO A 6 -13.57 -15.70 -10.38
N ASN A 7 -13.87 -16.96 -10.06
CA ASN A 7 -14.91 -17.31 -9.08
C ASN A 7 -14.65 -16.72 -7.68
N TRP A 8 -13.39 -16.69 -7.23
CA TRP A 8 -13.02 -16.12 -5.92
C TRP A 8 -13.31 -14.62 -5.80
N ALA A 9 -13.42 -13.92 -6.93
CA ALA A 9 -13.74 -12.50 -7.01
C ALA A 9 -15.23 -12.25 -7.33
N ARG A 10 -16.10 -13.27 -7.25
CA ARG A 10 -17.54 -13.18 -7.57
C ARG A 10 -18.42 -13.64 -6.40
N GLY A 11 -19.60 -13.04 -6.30
CA GLY A 11 -20.63 -13.45 -5.32
C GLY A 11 -20.18 -13.20 -3.88
N THR A 12 -20.42 -14.16 -2.99
CA THR A 12 -20.11 -14.05 -1.55
C THR A 12 -18.68 -14.50 -1.18
N GLN A 13 -17.96 -15.15 -2.10
CA GLN A 13 -16.59 -15.61 -1.89
C GLN A 13 -15.61 -14.49 -1.49
N PRO A 14 -15.57 -13.32 -2.17
CA PRO A 14 -14.66 -12.24 -1.76
C PRO A 14 -15.01 -11.69 -0.38
N SER A 15 -16.30 -11.54 -0.05
CA SER A 15 -16.72 -11.06 1.28
C SER A 15 -16.26 -11.99 2.39
N GLN A 16 -16.41 -13.30 2.23
CA GLN A 16 -15.92 -14.29 3.20
C GLN A 16 -14.39 -14.27 3.33
N ALA A 17 -13.66 -14.12 2.22
CA ALA A 17 -12.21 -14.02 2.23
C ALA A 17 -11.71 -12.76 2.96
N ILE A 18 -12.37 -11.61 2.74
CA ILE A 18 -12.06 -10.34 3.41
C ILE A 18 -12.30 -10.45 4.92
N ILE A 19 -13.43 -11.02 5.35
CA ILE A 19 -13.74 -11.24 6.78
C ILE A 19 -12.63 -12.08 7.42
N ARG A 20 -12.24 -13.19 6.79
CA ARG A 20 -11.14 -14.03 7.28
C ARG A 20 -9.82 -13.28 7.37
N GLN A 21 -9.47 -12.49 6.36
CA GLN A 21 -8.25 -11.68 6.38
C GLN A 21 -8.27 -10.61 7.47
N TYR A 22 -9.45 -10.05 7.76
CA TYR A 22 -9.63 -9.05 8.81
C TYR A 22 -9.39 -9.63 10.21
N TYR A 23 -9.99 -10.80 10.52
CA TYR A 23 -9.85 -11.43 11.83
C TYR A 23 -8.58 -12.26 12.00
N HIS A 24 -7.90 -12.62 10.91
CA HIS A 24 -6.64 -13.35 10.94
C HIS A 24 -5.55 -12.58 10.19
N PRO A 25 -5.04 -11.48 10.77
CA PRO A 25 -4.00 -10.67 10.13
C PRO A 25 -2.72 -11.48 9.98
N ARG A 26 -2.15 -11.47 8.77
CA ARG A 26 -0.86 -12.10 8.47
C ARG A 26 0.28 -11.12 8.70
N ASN A 27 1.48 -11.64 8.94
CA ASN A 27 2.68 -10.82 9.00
C ASN A 27 2.99 -10.23 7.60
N LEU A 28 2.73 -8.94 7.43
CA LEU A 28 2.91 -8.27 6.14
C LEU A 28 4.38 -8.08 5.77
N LEU A 29 5.26 -7.88 6.76
CA LEU A 29 6.70 -7.75 6.51
C LEU A 29 7.27 -9.07 5.99
N GLN A 30 6.84 -10.21 6.56
CA GLN A 30 7.25 -11.52 6.06
C GLN A 30 6.65 -11.82 4.68
N LEU A 31 5.41 -11.38 4.42
CA LEU A 31 4.70 -11.67 3.17
C LEU A 31 5.18 -10.81 1.99
N PHE A 32 5.48 -9.53 2.23
CA PHE A 32 5.77 -8.54 1.18
C PHE A 32 7.18 -7.93 1.27
N GLY A 33 7.89 -8.12 2.39
CA GLY A 33 9.22 -7.55 2.60
C GLY A 33 9.21 -6.04 2.82
N THR A 34 10.40 -5.46 2.72
CA THR A 34 10.62 -4.01 2.80
C THR A 34 10.27 -3.35 1.47
N ILE A 35 9.62 -2.19 1.52
CA ILE A 35 9.34 -1.38 0.33
C ILE A 35 10.66 -0.78 -0.16
N LEU A 36 11.05 -1.11 -1.39
CA LEU A 36 12.26 -0.58 -2.03
C LEU A 36 12.07 0.91 -2.39
N PRO A 37 13.12 1.75 -2.29
CA PRO A 37 13.09 3.09 -2.86
C PRO A 37 12.69 3.08 -4.33
N LEU A 38 11.91 4.08 -4.74
CA LEU A 38 11.40 4.18 -6.10
C LEU A 38 12.48 4.74 -7.03
N ASP A 39 12.96 3.94 -7.98
CA ASP A 39 13.80 4.43 -9.07
C ASP A 39 12.94 4.78 -10.29
N LEU A 40 12.78 6.08 -10.52
CA LEU A 40 11.97 6.59 -11.63
C LEU A 40 12.66 6.41 -12.98
N GLU A 41 13.99 6.35 -13.03
CA GLU A 41 14.69 6.09 -14.29
C GLU A 41 14.50 4.63 -14.71
N ASP A 42 14.57 3.70 -13.75
CA ASP A 42 14.34 2.28 -14.00
C ASP A 42 12.88 1.98 -14.39
N ILE A 43 11.90 2.61 -13.72
CA ILE A 43 10.47 2.37 -13.99
C ILE A 43 10.06 2.91 -15.36
N PHE A 44 10.46 4.15 -15.66
CA PHE A 44 10.04 4.82 -16.90
C PHE A 44 10.99 4.57 -18.07
N LYS A 45 12.15 3.94 -17.82
CA LYS A 45 13.23 3.73 -18.80
C LYS A 45 13.61 5.04 -19.51
N LYS A 46 13.57 6.15 -18.77
CA LYS A 46 13.81 7.52 -19.26
C LYS A 46 14.48 8.32 -18.15
N SER A 47 15.41 9.20 -18.50
CA SER A 47 15.94 10.19 -17.56
C SER A 47 15.19 11.52 -17.71
N LYS A 48 14.76 12.10 -16.60
CA LYS A 48 14.16 13.44 -16.54
C LYS A 48 14.77 14.21 -15.37
N PRO A 49 15.10 15.51 -15.52
CA PRO A 49 15.62 16.32 -14.42
C PRO A 49 14.71 16.35 -13.20
N ARG A 50 13.40 16.14 -13.37
CA ARG A 50 12.43 16.09 -12.27
C ARG A 50 12.59 14.86 -11.37
N TYR A 51 13.14 13.75 -11.86
CA TYR A 51 13.25 12.51 -11.09
C TYR A 51 14.25 12.63 -9.93
N HIS A 52 15.25 13.50 -10.08
CA HIS A 52 16.27 13.77 -9.06
C HIS A 52 15.99 15.04 -8.24
N LYS A 53 14.99 15.83 -8.63
CA LYS A 53 14.60 17.06 -7.92
C LYS A 53 13.55 16.76 -6.87
N CYS A 54 13.99 16.66 -5.62
CA CYS A 54 13.13 16.51 -4.45
C CYS A 54 12.78 17.89 -3.85
N THR A 55 11.56 18.01 -3.33
CA THR A 55 11.16 19.13 -2.44
C THR A 55 11.05 18.63 -1.00
N SER A 56 10.65 19.49 -0.05
CA SER A 56 10.46 19.11 1.36
C SER A 56 9.55 17.88 1.58
N SER A 57 8.68 17.56 0.61
CA SER A 57 7.86 16.35 0.60
C SER A 57 8.63 15.02 0.59
N ALA A 58 9.88 15.01 0.14
CA ALA A 58 10.73 13.82 0.14
C ALA A 58 11.51 13.63 1.46
N VAL A 59 11.44 14.60 2.38
CA VAL A 59 12.10 14.57 3.69
C VAL A 59 11.10 14.13 4.75
N TRP A 60 11.27 12.90 5.25
CA TRP A 60 10.43 12.34 6.30
C TRP A 60 11.18 12.31 7.63
N ASN A 61 10.60 12.91 8.66
CA ASN A 61 11.19 12.94 10.01
C ASN A 61 10.83 11.71 10.85
N SER A 62 9.83 10.95 10.42
CA SER A 62 9.44 9.69 11.06
C SER A 62 10.08 8.51 10.33
N PRO A 63 10.53 7.47 11.04
CA PRO A 63 11.06 6.28 10.40
C PRO A 63 9.96 5.61 9.54
N PRO A 64 10.33 4.98 8.40
CA PRO A 64 9.39 4.18 7.65
C PRO A 64 8.78 3.09 8.54
N LEU A 65 7.46 2.92 8.46
CA LEU A 65 6.79 1.86 9.23
C LEU A 65 7.34 0.50 8.79
N GLN A 66 7.98 -0.21 9.71
CA GLN A 66 8.57 -1.53 9.45
C GLN A 66 7.55 -2.68 9.55
N GLY A 67 6.24 -2.43 9.43
CA GLY A 67 5.25 -3.48 9.62
C GLY A 67 3.79 -3.07 9.47
N THR A 68 2.91 -4.05 9.72
CA THR A 68 1.46 -3.99 9.54
C THR A 68 0.84 -2.78 10.24
N ARG A 69 0.23 -1.86 9.50
CA ARG A 69 -0.67 -0.87 10.09
C ARG A 69 -1.80 -1.62 10.79
N VAL A 70 -1.95 -1.41 12.09
CA VAL A 70 -3.12 -1.91 12.83
C VAL A 70 -4.37 -1.36 12.12
N PRO A 71 -5.36 -2.20 11.74
CA PRO A 71 -6.60 -1.74 11.14
C PRO A 71 -7.37 -0.93 12.20
N GLY A 72 -7.12 0.37 12.28
CA GLY A 72 -7.68 1.23 13.33
C GLY A 72 -7.04 2.61 13.45
N SER A 73 -5.86 2.86 12.88
CA SER A 73 -5.21 4.18 12.97
C SER A 73 -5.81 5.27 12.06
N LEU A 74 -7.01 5.06 11.50
CA LEU A 74 -7.79 6.08 10.78
C LEU A 74 -8.73 6.86 11.72
N ALA A 75 -8.44 6.88 13.03
CA ALA A 75 -9.12 7.78 13.97
C ALA A 75 -8.42 9.15 14.00
N TYR A 76 -8.57 9.95 12.93
CA TYR A 76 -8.24 11.38 13.00
C TYR A 76 -9.34 12.23 12.35
N SER A 77 -10.20 12.74 13.23
CA SER A 77 -10.74 14.11 13.24
C SER A 77 -11.74 14.52 12.15
N LEU A 78 -12.97 14.01 12.23
CA LEU A 78 -14.15 14.76 11.76
C LEU A 78 -14.41 15.93 12.72
N LYS A 79 -13.78 17.08 12.46
CA LYS A 79 -14.14 18.32 13.14
C LYS A 79 -15.43 18.84 12.49
N LYS A 80 -16.56 18.68 13.19
CA LYS A 80 -17.83 19.30 12.79
C LYS A 80 -17.66 20.83 12.78
N ARG A 81 -18.07 21.47 11.69
CA ARG A 81 -18.48 22.88 11.69
C ARG A 81 -19.95 22.95 12.06
#